data_AF-A0A3M8B2U5-F1
#
_entry.id   AF-A0A3M8B2U5-F1
#
_cell.length_a   1.000
_cell.length_b   1.000
_cell.length_c   1.000
_cell.angle_alpha   90.00
_cell.angle_beta   90.00
_cell.angle_gamma   90.00
#
_symmetry.space_group_name_H-M   'P 1'
#
loop_
_entity.id
_entity.type
_entity.pdbx_description
1 polymer ?
#
loop_
_entity_poly.entity_id
_entity_poly.type
_entity_poly.pdbx_seq_one_letter_code
_entity_poly.pdbx_strand_id
1 'polypeptide(L)' 'MSEQIFEQMGRFRQKVIRLAIFERKSIYETAIACGCSAEKVKRVLKKWRTLTRSEQQLSAFLAKEQQR' A
#
# COMPACT_ATOMS: atom_id res chain seq x y z
N MET A 1 -8.39 -9.18 -1.26
CA MET A 1 -6.98 -9.58 -1.47
C MET A 1 -5.96 -8.55 -0.95
N SER A 2 -6.31 -7.27 -0.80
CA SER A 2 -5.44 -6.24 -0.19
C SER A 2 -5.17 -6.42 1.32
N GLU A 3 -6.00 -7.18 2.04
CA GLU A 3 -5.88 -7.41 3.49
C GLU A 3 -4.77 -8.41 3.85
N GLN A 4 -4.59 -9.48 3.06
CA GLN A 4 -3.54 -10.48 3.30
C GLN A 4 -2.13 -9.89 3.15
N ILE A 5 -1.91 -9.02 2.15
CA ILE A 5 -0.63 -8.30 1.99
C ILE A 5 -0.44 -7.29 3.13
N PHE A 6 -1.52 -6.65 3.57
CA PHE A 6 -1.49 -5.72 4.70
C PHE A 6 -1.09 -6.43 5.99
N GLU A 7 -1.63 -7.61 6.28
CA GLU A 7 -1.30 -8.41 7.47
C GLU A 7 0.15 -8.91 7.50
N GLN A 8 0.73 -9.24 6.34
CA GLN A 8 2.14 -9.61 6.24
C GLN A 8 3.11 -8.42 6.35
N MET A 9 2.61 -7.19 6.29
CA MET A 9 3.43 -6.00 6.45
C MET A 9 3.72 -5.74 7.93
N GLY A 10 4.99 -5.45 8.26
CA GLY A 10 5.35 -5.03 9.62
C GLY A 10 4.54 -3.81 10.09
N ARG A 11 4.25 -3.74 11.40
CA ARG A 11 3.39 -2.72 12.06
C ARG A 11 3.65 -1.28 11.59
N PHE A 12 4.91 -0.95 11.32
CA PHE A 12 5.29 0.36 10.79
C PHE A 12 4.67 0.66 9.41
N ARG A 13 4.76 -0.28 8.46
CA ARG A 13 4.24 -0.09 7.10
C ARG A 13 2.72 -0.03 7.11
N GLN A 14 2.08 -0.87 7.92
CA GLN A 14 0.62 -0.83 8.14
C GLN A 14 0.16 0.54 8.61
N LYS A 15 0.82 1.11 9.64
CA LYS A 15 0.52 2.44 10.15
C LYS A 15 0.66 3.52 9.08
N VAL A 16 1.74 3.48 8.29
CA VAL A 16 1.96 4.43 7.18
C VAL A 16 0.87 4.34 6.13
N ILE A 17 0.51 3.13 5.69
CA ILE A 17 -0.55 2.92 4.69
C ILE A 17 -1.90 3.37 5.23
N ARG A 18 -2.21 3.08 6.50
CA ARG A 18 -3.46 3.51 7.15
C ARG A 18 -3.59 5.03 7.14
N LEU A 19 -2.56 5.75 7.59
CA LEU A 19 -2.57 7.22 7.64
C LEU A 19 -2.62 7.84 6.24
N ALA A 20 -1.81 7.37 5.30
CA ALA A 20 -1.67 8.00 4.00
C ALA A 20 -2.76 7.61 2.99
N ILE A 21 -3.30 6.39 3.06
CA ILE A 21 -4.30 5.89 2.10
C ILE A 21 -5.71 5.99 2.66
N PHE A 22 -5.95 5.49 3.88
CA PHE A 22 -7.30 5.47 4.46
C PHE A 22 -7.69 6.83 5.03
N GLU A 23 -6.80 7.46 5.80
CA GLU A 23 -7.04 8.80 6.34
C GLU A 23 -6.69 9.93 5.36
N ARG A 24 -6.13 9.59 4.18
CA ARG A 24 -5.72 10.54 3.12
C ARG A 24 -4.81 11.67 3.61
N LYS A 25 -4.03 11.45 4.67
CA LYS A 25 -3.08 12.43 5.19
C LYS A 25 -1.93 12.65 4.21
N SER A 26 -1.34 13.84 4.24
CA SER A 26 -0.16 14.14 3.43
C SER A 26 1.04 13.30 3.86
N ILE A 27 2.03 13.19 2.96
CA ILE A 27 3.28 12.46 3.22
C ILE A 27 4.01 13.05 4.43
N TYR A 28 3.99 14.37 4.57
CA TYR A 28 4.66 15.08 5.65
C TYR A 28 3.97 14.85 6.99
N GLU A 29 2.65 14.94 7.06
CA GLU A 29 1.88 14.62 8.28
C GLU A 29 2.07 13.17 8.71
N THR A 30 2.09 12.24 7.73
CA THR A 30 2.34 10.82 7.98
C THR A 30 3.77 10.61 8.51
N ALA A 31 4.75 11.33 7.96
CA ALA A 31 6.14 11.27 8.40
C ALA A 31 6.30 11.74 9.85
N ILE A 32 5.63 12.83 10.22
CA ILE A 32 5.59 13.37 11.60
C ILE A 32 4.94 12.36 12.55
N ALA A 33 3.76 11.83 12.21
CA ALA A 33 3.03 10.86 13.05
C ALA A 33 3.77 9.51 13.22
N CYS A 34 4.65 9.17 12.29
CA CYS A 34 5.48 7.97 12.32
C CYS A 34 6.90 8.22 12.85
N GLY A 35 7.28 9.47 13.14
CA GLY A 35 8.63 9.82 13.60
C GLY A 35 9.73 9.41 12.60
N CYS A 36 9.49 9.65 11.31
CA CYS A 36 10.40 9.21 10.24
C CYS A 36 10.53 10.25 9.12
N SER A 37 11.44 10.03 8.18
CA SER A 37 11.60 10.91 7.02
C SER A 37 10.49 10.73 5.97
N ALA A 38 10.12 11.82 5.31
CA ALA A 38 9.15 11.81 4.21
C ALA A 38 9.56 10.86 3.07
N GLU A 39 10.86 10.69 2.83
CA GLU A 39 11.39 9.73 1.84
C GLU A 39 11.10 8.27 2.21
N LYS A 40 11.12 7.93 3.50
CA LYS A 40 10.78 6.59 3.98
C LYS A 40 9.30 6.30 3.72
N VAL A 41 8.44 7.28 3.98
CA VAL A 41 6.99 7.20 3.67
C VAL A 41 6.77 7.05 2.16
N LYS A 42 7.43 7.86 1.32
CA LYS A 42 7.37 7.75 -0.15
C LYS A 42 7.75 6.36 -0.65
N ARG A 43 8.82 5.75 -0.10
CA ARG A 43 9.24 4.39 -0.48
C ARG A 43 8.20 3.34 -0.11
N VAL A 44 7.60 3.43 1.07
CA VAL A 44 6.52 2.52 1.50
C VAL A 44 5.32 2.64 0.58
N LEU A 45 4.89 3.86 0.27
CA LEU A 45 3.77 4.12 -0.63
C LEU A 45 4.04 3.65 -2.08
N LYS A 46 5.26 3.86 -2.58
CA LYS A 46 5.66 3.38 -3.92
C LYS A 46 5.59 1.85 -3.97
N LYS A 47 6.14 1.17 -2.97
CA LYS A 47 6.10 -0.29 -2.89
C LYS A 47 4.66 -0.81 -2.77
N TRP A 48 3.82 -0.16 -1.97
CA TRP A 48 2.40 -0.47 -1.85
C TRP A 48 1.69 -0.36 -3.20
N ARG A 49 1.86 0.75 -3.93
CA ARG A 49 1.28 0.94 -5.26
C ARG A 49 1.73 -0.11 -6.29
N THR A 50 2.99 -0.52 -6.26
CA THR A 50 3.48 -1.59 -7.14
C THR A 50 2.78 -2.91 -6.84
N LEU A 51 2.67 -3.28 -5.56
CA LEU A 51 2.02 -4.52 -5.15
C LEU A 51 0.55 -4.54 -5.55
N THR A 52 -0.20 -3.46 -5.25
CA THR A 52 -1.62 -3.39 -5.59
C THR A 52 -1.87 -3.34 -7.10
N ARG A 53 -0.99 -2.70 -7.88
CA ARG A 53 -1.10 -2.68 -9.35
C ARG A 53 -0.85 -4.07 -9.94
N SER A 54 0.14 -4.80 -9.46
CA SER A 54 0.38 -6.18 -9.90
C SER A 54 -0.79 -7.10 -9.56
N GLU A 55 -1.39 -6.96 -8.38
CA GLU A 55 -2.60 -7.71 -8.02
C GLU A 55 -3.79 -7.38 -8.90
N GLN A 56 -4.05 -6.11 -9.20
CA GLN A 56 -5.14 -5.71 -10.10
C GLN A 56 -4.96 -6.26 -11.52
N GLN A 57 -3.72 -6.29 -12.00
CA GLN A 57 -3.40 -6.86 -13.31
C GLN A 57 -3.56 -8.39 -13.31
N LEU A 58 -3.13 -9.06 -12.24
CA LEU A 58 -3.29 -10.51 -12.08
C LEU A 58 -4.77 -10.90 -11.96
N SER A 59 -5.56 -10.16 -11.18
CA SER A 59 -7.00 -10.39 -11.08
C SER A 59 -7.71 -10.12 -12.41
N ALA A 60 -7.30 -9.08 -13.15
CA ALA A 60 -7.85 -8.78 -14.47
C ALA A 60 -7.47 -9.84 -15.52
N PHE A 61 -6.30 -10.46 -15.39
CA PHE A 61 -5.88 -11.57 -16.24
C PHE A 61 -6.67 -12.85 -15.93
N LEU A 62 -6.75 -13.24 -14.65
CA LEU A 62 -7.52 -14.40 -14.21
C LEU A 62 -9.02 -14.27 -14.55
N ALA A 63 -9.60 -13.07 -14.43
CA ALA A 63 -10.97 -12.80 -14.83
C ALA A 63 -11.22 -12.99 -16.33
N LYS A 64 -10.20 -12.77 -17.18
CA LYS A 64 -10.29 -12.99 -18.63
C LYS A 64 -10.13 -14.47 -19.01
N GLU A 65 -9.29 -15.20 -18.28
CA GLU A 65 -9.07 -16.63 -18.50
C GLU A 65 -10.29 -17.47 -18.09
N GLN A 66 -11.00 -17.10 -17.03
CA GLN A 66 -12.17 -17.83 -16.55
C GLN A 66 -13.42 -17.69 -17.44
N GLN A 67 -13.38 -16.78 -18.42
CA GLN A 67 -14.50 -16.49 -19.33
C GLN A 67 -14.33 -17.13 -20.72
N ARG A 68 -13.36 -18.05 -20.86
CA ARG A 68 -13.01 -18.76 -22.09
C ARG A 68 -13.33 -20.24 -21.96
#